data_AF-A0AAW1NFE5-F1
#
_entry.id   AF-A0AAW1NFE5-F1
#
_cell.length_a   1.000
_cell.length_b   1.000
_cell.length_c   1.000
_cell.angle_alpha   90.00
_cell.angle_beta   90.00
_cell.angle_gamma   90.00
#
_symmetry.space_group_name_H-M   'P 1'
#
loop_
_entity.id
_entity.type
_entity.pdbx_description
1 polymer ?
#
loop_
_entity_poly.entity_id
_entity_poly.type
_entity_poly.pdbx_seq_one_letter_code
_entity_poly.pdbx_strand_id
1 'polypeptide(L)'
;MSMINLSSFIFVLLCIASATARPTVDYVSTSSPTPSPGPSSDISHLIQECASKLSISCGDAIFHYVFGAAIGETITKECCSQLIHMGRPCHGFLTVATLERLNDSAEREERILTKNNQVWELCVSDGQIN
;
A
#
# COMPACT_ATOMS: atom_id res chain seq x y z
N MET A 1 -18.09 -32.84 -20.17
CA MET A 1 -18.52 -33.16 -18.78
C MET A 1 -17.50 -32.55 -17.84
N SER A 2 -17.77 -31.36 -17.31
CA SER A 2 -16.86 -30.69 -16.36
C SER A 2 -16.92 -31.41 -15.01
N MET A 3 -15.78 -31.93 -14.57
CA MET A 3 -15.59 -32.42 -13.21
C MET A 3 -15.43 -31.21 -12.28
N ILE A 4 -16.52 -30.77 -11.68
CA ILE A 4 -16.49 -29.71 -10.67
C ILE A 4 -15.95 -30.35 -9.38
N ASN A 5 -14.83 -29.84 -8.87
CA ASN A 5 -14.11 -30.45 -7.76
C ASN A 5 -14.92 -30.30 -6.46
N LEU A 6 -15.28 -31.43 -5.85
CA LEU A 6 -16.07 -31.51 -4.62
C LEU A 6 -15.45 -30.69 -3.46
N SER A 7 -14.12 -30.52 -3.47
CA SER A 7 -13.39 -29.68 -2.53
C SER A 7 -13.77 -28.20 -2.63
N SER A 8 -13.98 -27.68 -3.83
CA SER A 8 -14.32 -26.27 -4.06
C SER A 8 -15.72 -25.91 -3.57
N PHE A 9 -16.67 -26.85 -3.59
CA PHE A 9 -18.02 -26.62 -3.06
C PHE A 9 -18.06 -26.58 -1.53
N ILE A 10 -17.21 -27.36 -0.86
CA ILE A 10 -17.14 -27.38 0.61
C ILE A 10 -16.68 -26.02 1.14
N PHE A 11 -15.68 -25.40 0.51
CA PHE A 11 -15.21 -24.08 0.92
C PHE A 11 -16.26 -22.98 0.76
N VAL A 12 -17.06 -23.03 -0.31
CA VAL A 12 -18.12 -22.03 -0.55
C VAL A 12 -19.25 -22.15 0.48
N LEU A 13 -19.60 -23.37 0.90
CA LEU A 13 -20.63 -23.61 1.91
C LEU A 13 -20.21 -23.18 3.33
N LEU A 14 -18.91 -23.23 3.65
CA LEU A 14 -18.38 -22.76 4.94
C LEU A 14 -18.43 -21.24 5.12
N CYS A 15 -18.42 -20.46 4.03
CA CYS A 15 -18.45 -18.99 4.10
C CYS A 15 -19.84 -18.41 4.39
N ILE A 16 -20.91 -19.19 4.27
CA ILE A 16 -22.29 -18.68 4.34
C ILE A 16 -22.87 -18.71 5.77
N ALA A 17 -22.13 -19.25 6.75
CA ALA A 17 -22.62 -19.46 8.11
C ALA A 17 -22.35 -18.31 9.11
N SER A 18 -21.71 -17.20 8.72
CA SER A 18 -21.39 -16.08 9.61
C SER A 18 -22.32 -14.86 9.43
N ALA A 19 -23.63 -15.08 9.39
CA ALA A 19 -24.62 -14.02 9.47
C ALA A 19 -25.50 -14.18 10.73
N THR A 20 -25.05 -13.67 11.87
CA THR A 20 -25.92 -13.48 13.04
C THR A 20 -25.74 -12.10 13.69
N ALA A 21 -26.87 -11.39 13.73
CA ALA A 21 -27.27 -10.28 14.61
C ALA A 21 -26.46 -8.96 14.59
N ARG A 22 -27.09 -7.91 14.04
CA ARG A 22 -26.78 -6.50 14.34
C ARG A 22 -27.25 -6.15 15.76
N PRO A 23 -26.38 -5.69 16.68
CA PRO A 23 -26.83 -5.03 17.89
C PRO A 23 -27.05 -3.54 17.58
N THR A 24 -28.28 -3.06 17.77
CA THR A 24 -28.58 -1.63 17.92
C THR A 24 -28.28 -1.25 19.37
N VAL A 25 -27.29 -0.39 19.59
CA VAL A 25 -27.06 0.28 20.88
C VAL A 25 -26.90 1.77 20.64
N ASP A 26 -27.98 2.46 20.95
CA ASP A 26 -28.16 3.84 21.39
C ASP A 26 -26.99 4.83 21.25
N TYR A 27 -27.15 5.75 20.30
CA TYR A 27 -26.36 6.97 20.16
C TYR A 27 -26.69 7.91 21.32
N VAL A 28 -25.94 7.81 22.42
CA VAL A 28 -25.83 8.89 23.40
C VAL A 28 -25.04 10.01 22.77
N SER A 29 -25.70 11.15 22.50
CA SER A 29 -25.05 12.43 22.21
C SER A 29 -24.29 12.90 23.45
N THR A 30 -23.04 12.48 23.56
CA THR A 30 -22.03 13.18 24.35
C THR A 30 -21.21 14.02 23.39
N SER A 31 -21.41 15.33 23.43
CA SER A 31 -20.54 16.31 22.78
C SER A 31 -19.13 16.21 23.41
N SER A 32 -18.24 15.45 22.77
CA SER A 32 -16.84 15.34 23.19
C SER A 32 -16.02 16.51 22.63
N PRO A 33 -14.99 16.96 23.38
CA PRO A 33 -14.22 18.15 23.04
C PRO A 33 -13.35 17.90 21.80
N THR A 34 -13.16 18.94 20.99
CA THR A 34 -12.25 18.97 19.84
C THR A 34 -10.90 18.35 20.19
N PRO A 35 -10.45 17.25 19.54
CA PRO A 35 -9.11 16.75 19.75
C PRO A 35 -8.10 17.72 19.12
N SER A 36 -7.17 18.20 19.94
CA SER A 36 -5.96 18.88 19.48
C SER A 36 -5.25 18.00 18.45
N PRO A 37 -4.72 18.53 17.34
CA PRO A 37 -3.94 17.74 16.39
C PRO A 37 -2.73 17.17 17.16
N GLY A 38 -2.67 15.85 17.29
CA GLY A 38 -1.52 15.16 17.88
C GLY A 38 -0.48 14.86 16.79
N PRO A 39 0.74 14.43 17.14
CA PRO A 39 1.77 14.08 16.16
C PRO A 39 1.34 13.03 15.11
N SER A 40 0.28 12.26 15.39
CA SER A 40 -0.33 11.35 14.42
C SER A 40 -1.04 12.07 13.27
N SER A 41 -1.64 13.25 13.48
CA SER A 41 -2.24 14.03 12.39
C SER A 41 -1.20 14.54 11.42
N ASP A 42 -0.01 14.88 11.92
CA ASP A 42 1.08 15.42 11.11
C ASP A 42 1.69 14.34 10.21
N ILE A 43 1.88 13.13 10.75
CA ILE A 43 2.34 11.97 9.96
C ILE A 43 1.30 11.56 8.92
N SER A 44 0.01 11.48 9.29
CA SER A 44 -1.05 11.16 8.34
C SER A 44 -1.15 12.18 7.21
N HIS A 45 -1.00 13.48 7.53
CA HIS A 45 -0.98 14.53 6.53
C HIS A 45 0.22 14.38 5.59
N LEU A 46 1.42 14.09 6.11
CA LEU A 46 2.61 13.90 5.28
C LEU A 46 2.50 12.69 4.35
N ILE A 47 1.95 11.57 4.84
CA ILE A 47 1.66 10.40 3.99
C ILE A 47 0.72 10.79 2.86
N GLN A 48 -0.36 11.50 3.17
CA GLN A 48 -1.33 11.94 2.18
C GLN A 48 -0.72 12.91 1.16
N GLU A 49 0.06 13.89 1.63
CA GLU A 49 0.75 14.86 0.77
C GLU A 49 1.67 14.16 -0.21
N CYS A 50 2.52 13.25 0.26
CA CYS A 50 3.42 12.49 -0.60
C CYS A 50 2.62 11.61 -1.57
N ALA A 51 1.71 10.77 -1.06
CA ALA A 51 0.98 9.80 -1.88
C ALA A 51 0.11 10.47 -2.97
N SER A 52 -0.42 11.67 -2.70
CA SER A 52 -1.26 12.42 -3.66
C SER A 52 -0.52 12.82 -4.94
N LYS A 53 0.82 12.77 -4.96
CA LYS A 53 1.65 13.10 -6.12
C LYS A 53 1.76 11.97 -7.15
N LEU A 54 1.28 10.78 -6.80
CA LEU A 54 1.14 9.66 -7.74
C LEU A 54 -0.33 9.45 -8.08
N SER A 55 -0.59 9.09 -9.34
CA SER A 55 -1.85 8.46 -9.69
C SER A 55 -1.99 7.11 -8.98
N ILE A 56 -3.23 6.64 -8.81
CA ILE A 56 -3.49 5.33 -8.20
C ILE A 56 -2.73 4.21 -8.93
N SER A 57 -2.75 4.22 -10.27
CA SER A 57 -2.06 3.19 -11.06
C SER A 57 -0.54 3.25 -10.94
N CYS A 58 0.05 4.46 -10.86
CA CYS A 58 1.49 4.59 -10.67
C CYS A 58 1.92 4.24 -9.24
N GLY A 59 1.13 4.62 -8.24
CA GLY A 59 1.34 4.21 -6.86
C GLY A 59 1.31 2.68 -6.71
N ASP A 60 0.33 2.03 -7.33
CA ASP A 60 0.20 0.58 -7.33
C ASP A 60 1.40 -0.11 -7.99
N ALA A 61 1.78 0.30 -9.21
CA ALA A 61 2.91 -0.28 -9.92
C ALA A 61 4.24 -0.13 -9.13
N ILE A 62 4.49 1.06 -8.57
CA ILE A 62 5.70 1.32 -7.76
C ILE A 62 5.67 0.50 -6.47
N PHE A 63 4.51 0.42 -5.81
CA PHE A 63 4.33 -0.40 -4.61
C PHE A 63 4.60 -1.87 -4.91
N HIS A 64 4.06 -2.41 -5.99
CA HIS A 64 4.29 -3.78 -6.42
C HIS A 64 5.75 -4.05 -6.78
N TYR A 65 6.42 -3.12 -7.46
CA TYR A 65 7.85 -3.23 -7.73
C TYR A 65 8.68 -3.34 -6.43
N VAL A 66 8.41 -2.45 -5.47
CA VAL A 66 9.18 -2.30 -4.23
C VAL A 66 8.86 -3.42 -3.22
N PHE A 67 7.59 -3.73 -2.99
CA PHE A 67 7.13 -4.65 -1.94
C PHE A 67 6.77 -6.05 -2.46
N GLY A 68 6.50 -6.18 -3.77
CA GLY A 68 6.11 -7.43 -4.39
C GLY A 68 7.24 -8.46 -4.49
N ALA A 69 6.84 -9.72 -4.60
CA ALA A 69 7.74 -10.85 -4.83
C ALA A 69 8.11 -11.05 -6.31
N ALA A 70 7.38 -10.40 -7.22
CA ALA A 70 7.49 -10.64 -8.66
C ALA A 70 8.67 -9.90 -9.30
N ILE A 71 9.17 -10.51 -10.37
CA ILE A 71 10.16 -9.97 -11.30
C ILE A 71 9.37 -9.64 -12.57
N GLY A 72 9.42 -8.40 -13.06
CA GLY A 72 8.73 -7.98 -14.29
C GLY A 72 7.63 -6.94 -14.12
N GLU A 73 7.54 -6.26 -12.98
CA GLU A 73 6.68 -5.07 -12.86
C GLU A 73 7.25 -3.95 -13.76
N THR A 74 6.50 -3.57 -14.79
CA THR A 74 6.88 -2.47 -15.68
C THR A 74 6.50 -1.14 -15.03
N ILE A 75 7.46 -0.23 -14.89
CA ILE A 75 7.20 1.16 -14.49
C ILE A 75 7.28 2.02 -15.74
N THR A 76 6.13 2.55 -16.16
CA THR A 76 6.05 3.39 -17.37
C THR A 76 6.78 4.71 -17.20
N LYS A 77 7.07 5.38 -18.33
CA LYS A 77 7.64 6.73 -18.33
C LYS A 77 6.83 7.76 -17.56
N GLU A 78 5.50 7.67 -17.67
CA GLU A 78 4.60 8.54 -16.92
C GLU A 78 4.75 8.33 -15.41
N CYS A 79 4.81 7.08 -14.96
CA CYS A 79 4.98 6.78 -13.54
C CYS A 79 6.35 7.19 -13.00
N CYS A 80 7.43 7.03 -13.78
CA CYS A 80 8.73 7.58 -13.39
C CYS A 80 8.69 9.11 -13.31
N SER A 81 8.05 9.80 -14.26
CA SER A 81 7.89 11.27 -14.20
C SER A 81 7.19 11.71 -12.91
N GLN A 82 6.08 11.05 -12.54
CA GLN A 82 5.36 11.34 -11.31
C GLN A 82 6.19 11.02 -10.05
N LEU A 83 6.96 9.92 -10.05
CA LEU A 83 7.87 9.58 -8.95
C LEU A 83 8.97 10.63 -8.76
N ILE A 84 9.59 11.08 -9.86
CA ILE A 84 10.60 12.14 -9.81
C ILE A 84 10.00 13.46 -9.32
N HIS A 85 8.80 13.81 -9.79
CA HIS A 85 8.08 15.00 -9.34
C HIS A 85 7.65 14.91 -7.87
N MET A 86 7.27 13.72 -7.40
CA MET A 86 7.03 13.43 -5.99
C MET A 86 8.27 13.74 -5.14
N GLY A 87 9.43 13.30 -5.63
CA GLY A 87 10.72 13.54 -5.01
C GLY A 87 11.18 12.40 -4.10
N ARG A 88 12.50 12.20 -4.04
CA ARG A 88 13.14 11.11 -3.29
C ARG A 88 12.75 11.07 -1.80
N PRO A 89 12.64 12.21 -1.09
CA PRO A 89 12.23 12.19 0.31
C PRO A 89 10.85 11.59 0.52
N CYS A 90 9.87 11.95 -0.31
CA CYS A 90 8.52 11.40 -0.22
C CYS A 90 8.49 9.91 -0.54
N HIS A 91 9.19 9.48 -1.59
CA HIS A 91 9.31 8.05 -1.95
C HIS A 91 9.89 7.23 -0.80
N GLY A 92 11.04 7.65 -0.26
CA GLY A 92 11.68 6.97 0.87
C GLY A 92 10.83 6.99 2.13
N PHE A 93 10.20 8.13 2.43
CA PHE A 93 9.30 8.26 3.59
C PHE A 93 8.12 7.30 3.51
N LEU A 94 7.43 7.21 2.37
CA LEU A 94 6.30 6.29 2.20
C LEU A 94 6.74 4.83 2.35
N THR A 95 7.92 4.46 1.85
CA THR A 95 8.48 3.11 2.02
C THR A 95 8.75 2.80 3.48
N VAL A 96 9.41 3.69 4.21
CA VAL A 96 9.72 3.50 5.64
C VAL A 96 8.44 3.46 6.49
N ALA A 97 7.52 4.40 6.26
CA ALA A 97 6.23 4.43 6.96
C ALA A 97 5.38 3.18 6.68
N THR A 98 5.57 2.53 5.53
CA THR A 98 4.94 1.24 5.22
C THR A 98 5.65 0.12 5.97
N LEU A 99 6.98 0.06 5.92
CA LEU A 99 7.78 -0.93 6.65
C LEU A 99 7.49 -0.92 8.15
N GLU A 100 7.36 0.25 8.79
CA GLU A 100 7.01 0.35 10.21
C GLU A 100 5.66 -0.30 10.58
N ARG A 101 4.77 -0.46 9.60
CA ARG A 101 3.47 -1.14 9.77
C ARG A 101 3.54 -2.62 9.44
N LEU A 102 4.59 -3.05 8.75
CA LEU A 102 4.84 -4.44 8.40
C LEU A 102 5.76 -5.06 9.45
N ASN A 103 5.41 -6.22 9.98
CA ASN A 103 6.28 -6.94 10.91
C ASN A 103 7.15 -7.95 10.11
N ASP A 104 7.97 -7.41 9.21
CA ASP A 104 8.79 -8.20 8.29
C ASP A 104 10.11 -8.68 8.93
N SER A 105 10.76 -9.66 8.30
CA SER A 105 12.13 -10.02 8.65
C SER A 105 13.10 -8.95 8.16
N ALA A 106 14.21 -8.74 8.90
CA ALA A 106 15.27 -7.81 8.51
C ALA A 106 15.78 -8.05 7.08
N GLU A 107 15.87 -9.31 6.65
CA GLU A 107 16.24 -9.69 5.28
C GLU A 107 15.23 -9.19 4.24
N ARG A 108 13.92 -9.25 4.54
CA ARG A 108 12.88 -8.71 3.64
C ARG A 108 12.91 -7.19 3.61
N GLU A 109 13.12 -6.54 4.76
CA GLU A 109 13.27 -5.09 4.84
C GLU A 109 14.45 -4.59 4.00
N GLU A 110 15.62 -5.23 4.11
CA GLU A 110 16.80 -4.90 3.31
C GLU A 110 16.54 -5.01 1.80
N ARG A 111 15.83 -6.06 1.37
CA ARG A 111 15.41 -6.20 -0.03
C ARG A 111 14.47 -5.10 -0.47
N ILE A 112 13.49 -4.73 0.36
CA ILE A 112 12.55 -3.64 0.07
C ILE A 112 13.31 -2.31 -0.08
N LEU A 113 14.23 -2.01 0.84
CA LEU A 113 15.05 -0.79 0.77
C LEU A 113 15.96 -0.76 -0.46
N THR A 114 16.50 -1.92 -0.85
CA THR A 114 17.27 -2.07 -2.09
C THR A 114 16.41 -1.76 -3.30
N LYS A 115 15.22 -2.36 -3.40
CA LYS A 115 14.26 -2.11 -4.49
C LYS A 115 13.77 -0.67 -4.52
N ASN A 116 13.54 -0.06 -3.35
CA ASN A 116 13.16 1.35 -3.20
C ASN A 116 14.21 2.29 -3.79
N ASN A 117 15.51 2.00 -3.59
CA ASN A 117 16.58 2.75 -4.25
C ASN A 117 16.65 2.43 -5.74
N GLN A 118 16.53 1.16 -6.11
CA GLN A 118 16.62 0.73 -7.51
C GLN A 118 15.57 1.41 -8.40
N VAL A 119 14.31 1.46 -7.98
CA VAL A 119 13.24 2.13 -8.76
C VAL A 119 13.55 3.62 -8.94
N TRP A 120 14.11 4.27 -7.93
CA TRP A 120 14.50 5.68 -8.02
C TRP A 120 15.62 5.88 -9.04
N GLU A 121 16.71 5.14 -8.92
CA GLU A 121 17.88 5.29 -9.81
C GLU A 121 17.52 4.97 -11.27
N LEU A 122 16.74 3.91 -11.51
CA LEU A 122 16.28 3.57 -12.87
C LEU A 122 15.34 4.63 -13.46
N CYS A 123 14.44 5.20 -12.65
CA CYS A 123 13.61 6.31 -13.12
C CYS A 123 14.42 7.59 -13.41
N VAL A 124 15.54 7.82 -12.70
CA VAL A 124 16.45 8.93 -12.99
C VAL A 124 17.26 8.68 -14.27
N SER A 125 17.75 7.44 -14.48
CA SER A 125 18.66 7.13 -15.59
C SER A 125 17.93 6.83 -16.90
N ASP A 126 16.90 5.98 -16.84
CA ASP A 126 16.27 5.36 -18.02
C ASP A 126 14.87 5.94 -18.26
N GLY A 127 14.29 6.53 -17.22
CA GLY A 127 12.97 7.15 -17.26
C GLY A 127 11.83 6.13 -17.34
N GLN A 128 12.10 4.82 -17.30
CA GLN A 128 11.11 3.72 -17.24
C GLN A 128 11.82 2.42 -16.82
N ILE A 129 11.05 1.39 -16.46
CA ILE A 129 11.54 0.05 -16.10
C ILE A 129 10.70 -0.98 -16.84
N ASN A 130 11.34 -1.91 -17.55
CA ASN A 130 10.70 -2.92 -18.38
C ASN A 130 11.03 -4.34 -17.93
#